data_AF-W1RRZ4-F1
#
_entry.id   AF-W1RRZ4-F1
#
_cell.length_a   1.000
_cell.length_b   1.000
_cell.length_c   1.000
_cell.angle_alpha   90.00
_cell.angle_beta   90.00
_cell.angle_gamma   90.00
#
_symmetry.space_group_name_H-M   'P 1'
#
loop_
_entity.id
_entity.type
_entity.pdbx_description
1 polymer ?
#
loop_
_entity_poly.entity_id
_entity_poly.type
_entity_poly.pdbx_seq_one_letter_code
_entity_poly.pdbx_strand_id
1 'polypeptide(L)'
;MVHSFTTTSANEHDLNQITELMHGDETFVSADSGYRGVEKREETKDKTLEWLIAEMPSKVREWKKHPRINKIPINTEYIKASIRAKVEHPFRILKCQFGFRKVVYKGLSKNDNKLAVLFALGNILRVDQMIRSARG
;
A
#
# COMPACT_ATOMS: atom_id res chain seq x y z
N MET A 1 2.20 -11.34 -1.84
CA MET A 1 2.46 -11.26 -3.29
C MET A 1 1.56 -10.17 -3.84
N VAL A 2 1.90 -9.59 -4.99
CA VAL A 2 1.06 -8.56 -5.64
C VAL A 2 0.11 -9.27 -6.60
N HIS A 3 -1.19 -9.03 -6.44
CA HIS A 3 -2.24 -9.64 -7.27
C HIS A 3 -2.73 -8.67 -8.37
N SER A 4 -3.03 -7.44 -7.98
CA SER A 4 -3.37 -6.34 -8.88
C SER A 4 -2.53 -5.11 -8.55
N PHE A 5 -2.33 -4.26 -9.55
CA PHE A 5 -1.79 -2.92 -9.38
C PHE A 5 -2.39 -2.04 -10.49
N THR A 6 -2.45 -0.74 -10.23
CA THR A 6 -2.89 0.26 -11.21
C THR A 6 -1.81 1.32 -11.34
N THR A 7 -1.60 1.81 -12.56
CA THR A 7 -0.70 2.94 -12.82
C THR A 7 -1.48 4.12 -13.36
N THR A 8 -1.27 5.27 -12.75
CA THR A 8 -1.90 6.52 -13.16
C THR A 8 -0.86 7.53 -13.61
N SER A 9 -1.33 8.56 -14.31
CA SER A 9 -0.56 9.77 -14.52
C SER A 9 -0.40 10.54 -13.19
N ALA A 10 0.70 11.26 -13.04
CA ALA A 10 1.03 11.94 -11.79
C ALA A 10 0.08 13.10 -11.41
N ASN A 11 -0.80 13.52 -12.31
CA ASN A 11 -1.82 14.54 -12.07
C ASN A 11 -3.12 13.95 -11.49
N GLU A 12 -3.31 12.63 -11.59
CA GLU A 12 -4.47 11.95 -11.01
C GLU A 12 -4.26 11.77 -9.51
N HIS A 13 -5.29 12.09 -8.74
CA HIS A 13 -5.25 11.93 -7.30
C HIS A 13 -5.52 10.47 -6.92
N ASP A 14 -4.72 9.90 -6.03
CA ASP A 14 -4.82 8.49 -5.60
C ASP A 14 -6.23 8.12 -5.09
N LEU A 15 -6.93 9.07 -4.47
CA LEU A 15 -8.34 8.96 -4.06
C LEU A 15 -9.29 8.53 -5.18
N ASN A 16 -9.04 8.93 -6.43
CA ASN A 16 -9.90 8.60 -7.58
C ASN A 16 -9.75 7.14 -8.03
N GLN A 17 -8.70 6.44 -7.58
CA GLN A 17 -8.37 5.08 -8.00
C GLN A 17 -8.89 4.01 -7.03
N ILE A 18 -9.51 4.43 -5.94
CA ILE A 18 -9.99 3.51 -4.90
C ILE A 18 -11.05 2.57 -5.46
N THR A 19 -11.95 3.07 -6.30
CA THR A 19 -12.99 2.25 -6.93
C THR A 19 -12.41 1.13 -7.80
N GLU A 20 -11.29 1.39 -8.48
CA GLU A 20 -10.59 0.39 -9.32
C GLU A 20 -9.76 -0.61 -8.50
N LEU A 21 -9.30 -0.20 -7.31
CA LEU A 21 -8.49 -1.05 -6.43
C LEU A 21 -9.32 -2.02 -5.59
N MET A 22 -10.63 -1.77 -5.47
CA MET A 22 -11.57 -2.55 -4.67
C MET A 22 -12.29 -3.58 -5.54
N HIS A 23 -12.23 -4.84 -5.15
CA HIS A 23 -12.84 -5.97 -5.86
C HIS A 23 -14.25 -6.29 -5.36
N GLY A 24 -14.68 -5.70 -4.24
CA GLY A 24 -16.05 -5.77 -3.70
C GLY A 24 -16.22 -6.72 -2.51
N ASP A 25 -15.28 -7.64 -2.31
CA ASP A 25 -15.29 -8.61 -1.21
C ASP A 25 -14.49 -8.14 0.03
N GLU A 26 -13.89 -6.95 -0.02
CA GLU A 26 -13.09 -6.44 1.09
C GLU A 26 -13.95 -6.04 2.28
N THR A 27 -13.53 -6.43 3.49
CA THR A 27 -14.17 -6.00 4.75
C THR A 27 -13.45 -4.83 5.41
N PHE A 28 -12.14 -4.69 5.16
CA PHE A 28 -11.33 -3.60 5.67
C PHE A 28 -10.32 -3.14 4.62
N VAL A 29 -9.98 -1.85 4.64
CA VAL A 29 -8.93 -1.27 3.80
C VAL A 29 -7.98 -0.47 4.67
N SER A 30 -6.68 -0.77 4.56
CA SER A 30 -5.64 0.02 5.20
C SER A 30 -4.91 0.86 4.16
N ALA A 31 -4.79 2.16 4.45
CA ALA A 31 -4.19 3.13 3.56
C ALA A 31 -3.32 4.14 4.33
N ASP A 32 -2.46 4.85 3.63
CA ASP A 32 -1.63 5.89 4.24
C ASP A 32 -2.41 7.18 4.50
N SER A 33 -1.75 8.18 5.08
CA SER A 33 -2.40 9.45 5.44
C SER A 33 -2.87 10.28 4.23
N GLY A 34 -2.42 9.97 3.00
CA GLY A 34 -2.88 10.61 1.76
C GLY A 34 -4.30 10.22 1.37
N TYR A 35 -4.76 9.07 1.85
CA TYR A 35 -6.14 8.58 1.69
C TYR A 35 -7.10 9.08 2.78
N ARG A 36 -6.76 10.17 3.46
CA ARG A 36 -7.68 10.80 4.41
C ARG A 36 -8.88 11.41 3.68
N GLY A 37 -10.08 11.20 4.23
CA GLY A 37 -11.32 11.68 3.65
C GLY A 37 -11.97 10.74 2.64
N VAL A 38 -11.37 9.57 2.38
CA VAL A 38 -11.99 8.51 1.56
C VAL A 38 -13.34 8.11 2.07
N GLU A 39 -13.49 7.96 3.39
CA GLU A 39 -14.75 7.60 4.05
C GLU A 39 -15.91 8.57 3.73
N LYS A 40 -15.59 9.81 3.33
CA LYS A 40 -16.58 10.88 3.11
C LYS A 40 -17.03 11.00 1.65
N ARG A 41 -16.43 10.25 0.72
CA ARG A 41 -16.79 10.28 -0.70
C ARG A 41 -18.05 9.48 -0.98
N GLU A 42 -18.84 9.94 -1.93
CA GLU A 42 -20.09 9.27 -2.33
C GLU A 42 -19.83 7.85 -2.85
N GLU A 43 -18.72 7.63 -3.54
CA GLU A 43 -18.28 6.34 -4.09
C GLU A 43 -18.05 5.23 -3.04
N THR A 44 -17.82 5.62 -1.79
CA THR A 44 -17.44 4.74 -0.67
C THR A 44 -18.41 4.84 0.52
N LYS A 45 -19.37 5.77 0.48
CA LYS A 45 -20.38 5.98 1.54
C LYS A 45 -21.31 4.77 1.75
N ASP A 46 -21.62 4.04 0.68
CA ASP A 46 -22.60 2.94 0.72
C ASP A 46 -21.99 1.57 1.03
N LYS A 47 -20.66 1.49 1.16
CA LYS A 47 -19.96 0.23 1.45
C LYS A 47 -19.74 0.08 2.95
N THR A 48 -20.16 -1.05 3.53
CA THR A 48 -19.87 -1.43 4.92
C THR A 48 -18.40 -1.82 5.05
N LEU A 49 -17.50 -0.84 5.04
CA LEU A 49 -16.07 -1.05 4.97
C LEU A 49 -15.33 -0.37 6.13
N GLU A 50 -14.44 -1.10 6.80
CA GLU A 50 -13.60 -0.53 7.85
C GLU A 50 -12.36 0.15 7.26
N TRP A 51 -12.27 1.47 7.43
CA TRP A 51 -11.14 2.27 6.95
C TRP A 51 -10.04 2.41 8.02
N LEU A 52 -8.88 1.79 7.75
CA LEU A 52 -7.67 1.87 8.58
C LEU A 52 -6.67 2.84 7.95
N ILE A 53 -7.03 4.13 7.97
CA ILE A 53 -6.19 5.22 7.43
C ILE A 53 -5.13 5.62 8.47
N ALA A 54 -3.88 5.74 8.05
CA ALA A 54 -2.79 6.16 8.93
C ALA A 54 -2.95 7.60 9.45
N GLU A 55 -2.58 7.81 10.71
CA GLU A 55 -2.62 9.13 11.34
C GLU A 55 -1.41 10.00 10.97
N MET A 56 -1.57 11.31 11.10
CA MET A 56 -0.50 12.27 10.79
C MET A 56 0.71 12.07 11.70
N PRO A 57 1.94 12.16 11.15
CA PRO A 57 3.16 12.04 11.95
C PRO A 57 3.24 13.05 13.11
N SER A 58 2.66 14.24 12.97
CA SER A 58 2.59 15.27 14.02
C SER A 58 1.74 14.80 15.22
N LYS A 59 0.55 14.25 14.96
CA LYS A 59 -0.38 13.73 15.97
C LYS A 59 0.20 12.51 16.68
N VAL A 60 0.81 11.59 15.92
CA VAL A 60 1.51 10.43 16.48
C VAL A 60 2.67 10.86 17.39
N ARG A 61 3.39 11.94 17.03
CA ARG A 61 4.47 12.50 17.85
C ARG A 61 3.95 13.09 19.15
N GLU A 62 2.78 13.74 19.13
CA GLU A 62 2.13 14.25 20.32
C GLU A 62 1.69 13.13 21.26
N TRP A 63 1.08 12.07 20.73
CA TRP A 63 0.71 10.91 21.53
C TRP A 63 1.90 10.27 22.26
N LYS A 64 3.04 10.19 21.57
CA LYS A 64 4.30 9.67 22.12
C LYS A 64 4.88 10.51 23.25
N LYS A 65 4.45 11.76 23.45
CA LYS A 65 4.84 12.56 24.64
C LYS A 65 4.25 11.99 25.93
N HIS A 66 3.06 11.37 25.84
CA HIS A 66 2.36 10.76 26.98
C HIS A 66 1.97 9.30 26.67
N PRO A 67 2.95 8.39 26.56
CA PRO A 67 2.73 7.04 26.01
C PRO A 67 1.88 6.14 26.92
N ARG A 68 1.85 6.39 28.23
CA ARG A 68 1.05 5.60 29.18
C ARG A 68 -0.45 5.84 28.99
N ILE A 69 -0.84 7.10 28.76
CA ILE A 69 -2.23 7.49 28.51
C ILE A 69 -2.63 7.08 27.09
N ASN A 70 -1.74 7.32 26.13
CA ASN A 70 -1.99 7.10 24.70
C ASN A 70 -1.56 5.71 24.21
N LYS A 71 -1.57 4.69 25.07
CA LYS A 71 -1.06 3.35 24.72
C LYS A 71 -1.83 2.72 23.56
N ILE A 72 -3.17 2.80 23.61
CA ILE A 72 -4.06 2.23 22.59
C ILE A 72 -3.83 2.89 21.22
N PRO A 73 -3.95 4.23 21.04
CA PRO A 73 -3.76 4.84 19.72
C PRO A 73 -2.34 4.65 19.16
N ILE A 74 -1.30 4.63 20.00
CA ILE A 74 0.07 4.32 19.57
C ILE A 74 0.16 2.89 19.02
N ASN A 75 -0.45 1.92 19.70
CA ASN A 75 -0.44 0.53 19.26
C ASN A 75 -1.22 0.34 17.95
N THR A 76 -2.37 1.00 17.81
CA THR A 76 -3.15 0.98 16.56
C THR A 76 -2.32 1.50 15.39
N GLU A 77 -1.64 2.64 15.54
CA GLU A 77 -0.78 3.18 14.47
C GLU A 77 0.44 2.30 14.19
N TYR A 78 1.00 1.65 15.21
CA TYR A 78 2.06 0.66 15.02
C TYR A 78 1.59 -0.53 14.16
N ILE A 79 0.38 -1.04 14.42
CA ILE A 79 -0.20 -2.13 13.63
C ILE A 79 -0.45 -1.68 12.17
N LYS A 80 -1.04 -0.49 11.96
CA LYS A 80 -1.20 0.09 10.62
C LYS A 80 0.13 0.21 9.88
N ALA A 81 1.17 0.69 10.57
CA ALA A 81 2.52 0.78 10.00
C ALA A 81 3.13 -0.59 9.67
N SER A 82 2.86 -1.62 10.47
CA SER A 82 3.30 -2.99 10.22
C SER A 82 2.63 -3.60 8.98
N ILE A 83 1.33 -3.36 8.79
CA ILE A 83 0.60 -3.73 7.56
C ILE A 83 1.23 -3.02 6.36
N ARG A 84 1.49 -1.72 6.47
CA ARG A 84 2.13 -0.92 5.42
C ARG A 84 3.52 -1.45 5.04
N ALA A 85 4.32 -1.88 6.02
CA ALA A 85 5.63 -2.46 5.74
C ALA A 85 5.56 -3.73 4.87
N LYS A 86 4.48 -4.52 4.97
CA LYS A 86 4.27 -5.69 4.11
C LYS A 86 4.05 -5.31 2.64
N VAL A 87 3.27 -4.25 2.39
CA VAL A 87 3.01 -3.78 1.01
C VAL A 87 4.22 -3.08 0.39
N GLU A 88 5.10 -2.50 1.20
CA GLU A 88 6.37 -1.90 0.72
C GLU A 88 7.37 -2.95 0.23
N HIS A 89 7.26 -4.20 0.70
CA HIS A 89 8.24 -5.25 0.38
C HIS A 89 8.33 -5.57 -1.12
N PRO A 90 7.23 -5.79 -1.86
CA PRO A 90 7.26 -5.89 -3.32
C PRO A 90 7.93 -4.69 -4.01
N PHE A 91 7.60 -3.47 -3.60
CA PHE A 91 8.21 -2.27 -4.19
C PHE A 91 9.71 -2.20 -3.92
N ARG A 92 10.18 -2.66 -2.75
CA ARG A 92 11.60 -2.77 -2.44
C ARG A 92 12.31 -3.77 -3.36
N ILE A 93 11.69 -4.92 -3.64
CA ILE A 93 12.23 -5.89 -4.62
C ILE A 93 12.41 -5.21 -5.97
N LEU A 94 11.35 -4.56 -6.48
CA LEU A 94 11.39 -3.88 -7.77
C LEU A 94 12.46 -2.77 -7.82
N LYS A 95 12.49 -1.89 -6.83
CA LYS A 95 13.38 -0.72 -6.81
C LYS A 95 14.84 -1.11 -6.54
N CYS A 96 15.09 -2.01 -5.60
CA CYS A 96 16.44 -2.32 -5.12
C CYS A 96 17.05 -3.54 -5.82
N GLN A 97 16.30 -4.64 -6.00
CA GLN A 97 16.84 -5.87 -6.59
C GLN A 97 16.79 -5.82 -8.11
N PHE A 98 15.69 -5.31 -8.69
CA PHE A 98 15.56 -5.17 -10.14
C PHE A 98 15.96 -3.80 -10.67
N GLY A 99 16.36 -2.87 -9.78
CA GLY A 99 16.89 -1.57 -10.19
C GLY A 99 15.87 -0.63 -10.83
N PHE A 100 14.57 -0.81 -10.59
CA PHE A 100 13.52 0.05 -11.12
C PHE A 100 13.55 1.43 -10.42
N ARG A 101 14.39 2.35 -10.93
CA ARG A 101 14.59 3.69 -10.36
C ARG A 101 13.83 4.80 -11.09
N LYS A 102 13.67 4.67 -12.41
CA LYS A 102 12.98 5.65 -13.26
C LYS A 102 12.20 4.94 -14.35
N VAL A 103 11.10 5.56 -14.76
CA VAL A 103 10.38 5.20 -15.99
C VAL A 103 11.28 5.48 -17.19
N VAL A 104 11.36 4.51 -18.11
CA VAL A 104 12.26 4.58 -19.27
C VAL A 104 11.47 4.87 -20.55
N TYR A 105 10.23 4.42 -20.62
CA TYR A 105 9.43 4.53 -21.82
C TYR A 105 8.62 5.84 -21.84
N LYS A 106 8.50 6.44 -23.03
CA LYS A 106 7.54 7.50 -23.29
C LYS A 106 6.16 6.87 -23.47
N GLY A 107 5.27 7.08 -22.49
CA GLY A 107 3.89 6.58 -22.49
C GLY A 107 3.57 5.68 -21.28
N LEU A 108 2.36 5.83 -20.74
CA LEU A 108 1.90 5.10 -19.55
C LEU A 108 1.80 3.59 -19.80
N SER A 109 1.15 3.19 -20.89
CA SER A 109 0.94 1.77 -21.25
C SER A 109 2.22 0.94 -21.33
N LYS A 110 3.31 1.52 -21.86
CA LYS A 110 4.61 0.83 -21.95
C LYS A 110 5.26 0.65 -20.58
N ASN A 111 5.10 1.63 -19.69
CA ASN A 111 5.62 1.52 -18.32
C ASN A 111 4.76 0.59 -17.47
N ASP A 112 3.45 0.56 -17.71
CA ASP A 112 2.52 -0.36 -17.07
C ASP A 112 2.86 -1.82 -17.39
N ASN A 113 3.03 -2.16 -18.68
CA ASN A 113 3.50 -3.48 -19.11
C ASN A 113 4.85 -3.87 -18.49
N LYS A 114 5.78 -2.91 -18.40
CA LYS A 114 7.08 -3.15 -17.75
C LYS A 114 6.91 -3.46 -16.26
N LEU A 115 6.05 -2.72 -15.56
CA LEU A 115 5.74 -2.96 -14.16
C LEU A 115 5.07 -4.32 -13.95
N ALA A 116 4.14 -4.71 -14.82
CA ALA A 116 3.49 -6.02 -14.76
C ALA A 116 4.51 -7.17 -14.81
N VAL A 117 5.45 -7.12 -15.76
CA VAL A 117 6.52 -8.12 -15.86
C VAL A 117 7.41 -8.10 -14.61
N LEU A 118 7.79 -6.93 -14.11
CA LEU A 118 8.62 -6.82 -12.91
C LEU A 118 7.91 -7.35 -11.65
N PHE A 119 6.61 -7.11 -11.50
CA PHE A 119 5.83 -7.67 -10.40
C PHE A 119 5.68 -9.19 -10.52
N ALA A 120 5.46 -9.72 -11.72
CA ALA A 120 5.43 -11.17 -11.95
C ALA A 120 6.77 -11.83 -11.55
N LEU A 121 7.90 -11.29 -12.01
CA LEU A 121 9.23 -11.76 -11.63
C LEU A 121 9.50 -11.60 -10.12
N GLY A 122 9.05 -10.49 -9.53
CA GLY A 122 9.20 -10.22 -8.10
C GLY A 122 8.41 -11.21 -7.24
N ASN A 123 7.22 -11.60 -7.70
CA ASN A 123 6.41 -12.64 -7.06
C ASN A 123 7.11 -14.00 -7.14
N ILE A 124 7.66 -14.39 -8.29
CA ILE A 124 8.41 -15.65 -8.44
C ILE A 124 9.61 -15.70 -7.47
N LEU A 125 10.40 -14.62 -7.44
CA LEU A 125 11.54 -14.51 -6.51
C LEU A 125 11.09 -14.62 -5.05
N ARG A 126 9.95 -14.02 -4.70
CA ARG A 126 9.41 -14.09 -3.34
C ARG A 126 8.97 -15.50 -2.96
N VAL A 127 8.31 -16.22 -3.87
CA VAL A 127 7.90 -17.62 -3.64
C VAL A 127 9.12 -18.50 -3.42
N ASP A 128 10.15 -18.35 -4.25
CA ASP A 128 11.41 -19.09 -4.14
C ASP A 128 12.13 -18.84 -2.81
N GLN A 129 12.15 -17.59 -2.31
CA GLN A 129 12.64 -17.28 -0.97
C GLN A 129 11.82 -17.97 0.14
N MET A 130 10.49 -18.03 0.00
CA MET A 130 9.62 -18.69 0.97
C MET A 130 9.86 -20.19 1.01
N ILE A 131 10.04 -20.83 -0.16
CA ILE A 131 10.37 -22.25 -0.26
C ILE A 131 11.72 -22.54 0.40
N ARG A 132 12.74 -21.73 0.12
CA ARG A 132 14.07 -21.90 0.77
C ARG A 132 14.01 -21.72 2.28
N SER A 133 13.27 -20.74 2.77
CA SER A 133 13.08 -20.50 4.21
C SER A 133 12.29 -21.60 4.92
N ALA A 134 11.44 -22.35 4.22
CA ALA A 134 10.67 -23.45 4.80
C ALA A 134 11.45 -24.78 4.83
N ARG A 135 12.56 -24.87 4.09
CA ARG A 135 13.41 -26.06 3.99
C ARG A 135 14.62 -26.03 4.93
N GLY A 136 14.97 -24.87 5.48
CA GLY A 136 16.03 -24.68 6.48
C GLY A 136 15.43 -24.50 7.86
#